data_AF-A0A5A7N5G0-F1
#
_entry.id   AF-A0A5A7N5G0-F1
#
_cell.length_a   1.000
_cell.length_b   1.000
_cell.length_c   1.000
_cell.angle_alpha   90.00
_cell.angle_beta   90.00
_cell.angle_gamma   90.00
#
_symmetry.space_group_name_H-M   'P 1'
#
loop_
_entity.id
_entity.type
_entity.pdbx_description
1 polymer ?
#
loop_
_entity_poly.entity_id
_entity_poly.type
_entity_poly.pdbx_seq_one_letter_code
_entity_poly.pdbx_strand_id
1 'polypeptide(L)' 'MTKETTGPAQKPLLHLVFGGRVNDPQGLDFENLDEIEMIGIFPSYKEAEKAWRGVSQANVMMP' A
#
# COMPACT_ATOMS: atom_id res chain seq x y z
N MET A 1 -8.68 -17.58 37.61
CA MET A 1 -9.06 -17.06 36.29
C MET A 1 -7.90 -17.25 35.33
N THR A 2 -8.22 -17.66 34.11
CA THR A 2 -7.39 -18.30 33.09
C THR A 2 -6.29 -17.39 32.53
N LYS A 3 -5.06 -17.93 32.43
CA LYS A 3 -3.96 -17.33 31.66
C LYS A 3 -4.30 -17.44 30.18
N GLU A 4 -4.51 -16.31 29.51
CA GLU A 4 -4.70 -16.26 28.07
C GLU A 4 -3.37 -16.48 27.36
N THR A 5 -3.31 -17.56 26.59
CA THR A 5 -2.19 -17.96 25.75
C THR A 5 -2.16 -17.05 24.52
N THR A 6 -1.42 -15.94 24.56
CA THR A 6 -1.18 -15.14 23.34
C THR A 6 -0.01 -15.76 22.58
N GLY A 7 -0.30 -16.44 21.46
CA GLY A 7 0.69 -16.76 20.41
C GLY A 7 1.44 -15.50 19.95
N PRO A 8 2.52 -15.59 19.13
CA PRO A 8 3.41 -14.47 18.89
C PRO A 8 2.59 -13.23 18.51
N ALA A 9 2.58 -12.23 19.41
CA ALA A 9 1.78 -11.04 19.26
C ALA A 9 2.05 -10.46 17.86
N GLN A 10 1.03 -10.46 17.01
CA GLN A 10 1.10 -9.91 15.67
C GLN A 10 1.71 -8.51 15.79
N LYS A 11 2.96 -8.36 15.35
CA LYS A 11 3.69 -7.10 15.51
C LYS A 11 2.86 -6.02 14.84
N PRO A 12 2.54 -4.89 15.51
CA PRO A 12 1.82 -3.81 14.86
C PRO A 12 2.72 -3.26 13.75
N LEU A 13 2.37 -3.59 12.51
CA LEU A 13 3.10 -3.21 11.31
C LEU A 13 2.29 -2.11 10.62
N LEU A 14 2.94 -0.97 10.40
CA LEU A 14 2.36 0.17 9.70
C LEU A 14 2.68 0.06 8.22
N HIS A 15 1.64 0.04 7.38
CA HIS A 15 1.77 -0.09 5.93
C HIS A 15 1.32 1.21 5.29
N LEU A 16 2.28 1.98 4.76
CA LEU A 16 2.01 3.19 4.00
C LEU A 16 1.81 2.83 2.53
N VAL A 17 0.71 3.30 1.95
CA VAL A 17 0.44 3.18 0.52
C VAL A 17 0.46 4.56 -0.11
N PHE A 18 1.31 4.73 -1.10
CA PHE A 18 1.42 5.92 -1.94
C PHE A 18 1.68 5.49 -3.38
N GLY A 19 1.39 6.38 -4.32
CA GLY A 19 1.61 6.10 -5.74
C GLY A 19 1.59 7.37 -6.56
N GLY A 20 2.13 7.29 -7.76
CA GLY A 20 2.12 8.36 -8.74
C GLY A 20 2.41 7.78 -10.11
N ARG A 21 2.46 8.63 -11.12
CA ARG A 21 2.70 8.19 -12.48
C ARG A 21 4.18 7.79 -12.67
N VAL A 22 4.40 6.65 -13.32
CA VAL A 22 5.72 6.14 -13.67
C VAL A 22 5.84 6.07 -15.19
N ASN A 23 7.02 6.40 -15.71
CA ASN A 23 7.29 6.37 -17.15
C ASN A 23 7.22 4.95 -17.73
N ASP A 24 7.70 3.98 -16.96
CA ASP A 24 7.65 2.55 -17.27
C ASP A 24 6.98 1.82 -16.10
N PRO A 25 5.87 1.10 -16.31
CA PRO A 25 5.21 0.32 -15.25
C PRO A 25 6.09 -0.81 -14.68
N GLN A 26 7.18 -1.19 -15.34
CA GLN A 26 8.17 -2.14 -14.84
C GLN A 26 9.35 -1.46 -14.12
N GLY A 27 9.47 -0.14 -14.21
CA GLY A 27 10.52 0.68 -13.62
C GLY A 27 10.11 1.35 -12.31
N LEU A 28 11.00 2.19 -11.79
CA LEU A 28 10.78 3.01 -10.59
C LEU A 28 10.94 4.52 -10.89
N ASP A 29 11.02 4.87 -12.18
CA ASP A 29 11.19 6.25 -12.63
C ASP A 29 9.84 6.97 -12.64
N PHE A 30 9.55 7.63 -11.53
CA PHE A 30 8.38 8.51 -11.39
C PHE A 30 8.51 9.71 -12.32
N GLU A 31 7.42 10.05 -13.01
CA GLU A 31 7.38 11.20 -13.91
C GLU A 31 7.49 12.51 -13.16
N ASN A 32 6.79 12.61 -12.02
CA ASN A 32 6.81 13.79 -11.17
C ASN A 32 6.68 13.38 -9.69
N LEU A 33 7.66 13.77 -8.88
CA LEU A 33 7.67 13.49 -7.45
C LEU A 33 6.74 14.41 -6.64
N ASP A 34 6.42 15.59 -7.18
CA ASP A 34 5.49 16.54 -6.55
C ASP A 34 4.02 16.09 -6.70
N GLU A 35 3.74 15.16 -7.62
CA GLU A 35 2.42 14.60 -7.89
C GLU A 35 2.20 13.23 -7.23
N ILE A 36 3.08 12.81 -6.30
CA ILE A 36 2.89 11.58 -5.54
C ILE A 36 1.66 11.72 -4.64
N GLU A 37 0.70 10.82 -4.80
CA GLU A 37 -0.51 10.76 -4.01
C GLU A 37 -0.35 9.76 -2.85
N MET A 38 -0.68 10.21 -1.64
CA MET A 38 -0.74 9.36 -0.46
C MET A 38 -2.14 8.74 -0.34
N ILE A 39 -2.24 7.42 -0.50
CA ILE A 39 -3.50 6.70 -0.46
C ILE A 39 -3.95 6.43 0.97
N GLY A 40 -3.01 6.13 1.87
CA GLY A 40 -3.32 5.96 3.29
C GLY A 40 -2.32 5.12 4.06
N ILE A 41 -2.64 4.92 5.35
CA ILE A 41 -1.86 4.14 6.30
C ILE A 41 -2.75 3.01 6.83
N PHE A 42 -2.26 1.78 6.74
CA PHE A 42 -3.02 0.57 7.07
C PHE A 42 -2.30 -0.27 8.14
N PRO A 43 -3.06 -0.95 9.03
CA PRO A 43 -2.49 -1.79 10.08
C PRO A 43 -2.12 -3.20 9.59
N SER A 44 -2.45 -3.55 8.34
CA SER A 44 -2.17 -4.87 7.77
C SER A 44 -1.79 -4.80 6.29
N TYR A 45 -0.92 -5.72 5.88
CA TYR A 45 -0.47 -5.85 4.48
C TYR A 45 -1.64 -6.10 3.53
N LYS A 46 -2.58 -6.96 3.92
CA LYS A 46 -3.73 -7.33 3.10
C LYS A 46 -4.63 -6.13 2.79
N GLU A 47 -4.83 -5.24 3.77
CA GLU A 47 -5.60 -4.00 3.56
C GLU A 47 -4.85 -3.00 2.70
N ALA A 48 -3.53 -2.84 2.93
CA ALA A 48 -2.68 -2.00 2.10
C ALA A 48 -2.66 -2.46 0.63
N GLU A 49 -2.51 -3.78 0.40
CA GLU A 49 -2.49 -4.37 -0.94
C GLU A 49 -3.83 -4.16 -1.65
N LYS A 50 -4.95 -4.32 -0.94
CA LYS A 50 -6.28 -4.07 -1.51
C LYS A 50 -6.46 -2.61 -1.92
N ALA A 51 -6.01 -1.67 -1.08
CA ALA A 51 -6.06 -0.25 -1.40
C ALA A 51 -5.18 0.09 -2.62
N TRP A 52 -3.95 -0.41 -2.64
CA TRP A 52 -3.03 -0.24 -3.77
C TRP A 52 -3.59 -0.80 -5.08
N ARG A 53 -4.15 -2.01 -5.07
CA ARG A 53 -4.76 -2.62 -6.27
C ARG A 53 -5.94 -1.82 -6.80
N GLY A 54 -6.78 -1.28 -5.92
CA GLY A 54 -7.93 -0.45 -6.32
C GLY A 54 -7.51 0.83 -7.05
N VAL A 55 -6.51 1.53 -6.51
CA VAL A 55 -5.98 2.77 -7.10
C VAL A 55 -5.17 2.49 -8.36
N SER A 56 -4.35 1.44 -8.36
CA SER A 56 -3.53 1.07 -9.52
C SER A 56 -4.39 0.61 -10.69
N GLN A 57 -5.46 -0.17 -10.47
CA GLN A 57 -6.36 -0.56 -11.57
C GLN A 57 -7.14 0.62 -12.14
N ALA A 58 -7.49 1.61 -11.32
CA ALA A 58 -8.13 2.83 -11.80
C ALA A 58 -7.20 3.68 -12.68
N ASN A 59 -5.90 3.71 -12.37
CA ASN A 59 -4.93 4.57 -13.04
C ASN A 59 -4.11 3.87 -14.15
N VAL A 60 -4.07 2.52 -14.18
CA VAL A 60 -3.36 1.73 -15.22
C VAL A 60 -4.25 1.45 -16.45
N MET A 61 -5.57 1.63 -16.37
CA MET A 61 -6.49 1.37 -17.49
C MET A 61 -6.77 2.60 -18.37
N MET A 62 -5.74 3.29 -18.84
CA MET A 62 -5.85 3.99 -20.12
C MET A 62 -4.64 3.68 -21.00
N PRO A 63 -4.86 3.13 -22.22
CA PRO A 63 -3.81 3.00 -23.23
C PRO A 63 -3.34 4.37 -23.73
#